data_AF-V2PWJ1-F1
#
_entry.id   AF-V2PWJ1-F1
#
_cell.length_a   1.000
_cell.length_b   1.000
_cell.length_c   1.000
_cell.angle_alpha   90.00
_cell.angle_beta   90.00
_cell.angle_gamma   90.00
#
_symmetry.space_group_name_H-M   'P 1'
#
loop_
_entity.id
_entity.type
_entity.pdbx_description
1 polymer ?
#
loop_
_entity_poly.entity_id
_entity_poly.type
_entity_poly.pdbx_seq_one_letter_code
_entity_poly.pdbx_strand_id
1 'polypeptide(L)'
;MWKDLENIYKEIFAVTYGAPMDELFTRYMYYKRAKQKISNTTVEGLRKFYEKNNYELLCSEDTFNDLEFLADFWLKIYRQDDCFSKRILQKLFVLKYSPNSMWTYLVTTYFFKYKNKNNELDEKDFCFFLDKIIAFIFGYSLIKPGISALKIPVFAELVNIINNSQIDFKRHRINKELIAQMFADYNTFTNNRPITKSMLAWWAFYQKEQKIFDSDKSFHIEHIYAKKRYDIDGDLQNKKNIELIGNKILLENYVNIRAADYRFKEKKIYYQGYTTNDGVQKEGTGIEEFQILMTKEDFNEKDIIDRTDEIRDSFINYLEKMNLIES
;
A
#
# COMPACT_ATOMS: atom_id res chain seq x y z
N MET A 1 27.56 4.73 -16.35
CA MET A 1 26.18 4.78 -16.89
C MET A 1 25.36 3.54 -16.52
N TRP A 2 25.46 2.39 -17.20
CA TRP A 2 24.68 1.19 -16.83
C TRP A 2 24.97 0.64 -15.42
N LYS A 3 26.22 0.73 -14.96
CA LYS A 3 26.60 0.35 -13.59
C LYS A 3 26.02 1.29 -12.52
N ASP A 4 25.86 2.57 -12.84
CA ASP A 4 25.32 3.56 -11.89
C ASP A 4 23.82 3.36 -11.72
N LEU A 5 23.14 3.13 -12.85
CA LEU A 5 21.77 2.62 -12.89
C LEU A 5 21.63 1.32 -12.08
N GLU A 6 22.46 0.32 -12.34
CA GLU A 6 22.44 -0.95 -11.60
C GLU A 6 22.60 -0.77 -10.07
N ASN A 7 23.46 0.16 -9.63
CA ASN A 7 23.64 0.47 -8.22
C ASN A 7 22.40 1.13 -7.60
N ILE A 8 21.80 2.10 -8.30
CA ILE A 8 20.53 2.73 -7.91
C ILE A 8 19.43 1.67 -7.76
N TYR A 9 19.38 0.70 -8.66
CA TYR A 9 18.33 -0.33 -8.62
C TYR A 9 18.52 -1.37 -7.54
N LYS A 10 19.77 -1.75 -7.25
CA LYS A 10 20.05 -2.59 -6.08
C LYS A 10 19.57 -1.91 -4.80
N GLU A 11 19.71 -0.59 -4.70
CA GLU A 11 19.21 0.17 -3.56
C GLU A 11 17.67 0.17 -3.49
N ILE A 12 16.97 0.47 -4.59
CA ILE A 12 15.49 0.57 -4.60
C ILE A 12 14.82 -0.81 -4.45
N PHE A 13 15.39 -1.86 -5.05
CA PHE A 13 14.72 -3.15 -5.27
C PHE A 13 15.40 -4.35 -4.63
N ALA A 14 16.35 -4.16 -3.69
CA ALA A 14 17.11 -5.23 -3.02
C ALA A 14 16.26 -6.42 -2.52
N VAL A 15 14.97 -6.19 -2.24
CA VAL A 15 14.05 -7.16 -1.60
C VAL A 15 12.95 -7.66 -2.55
N THR A 16 12.96 -7.27 -3.82
CA THR A 16 11.93 -7.68 -4.79
C THR A 16 12.31 -9.02 -5.43
N TYR A 17 11.38 -9.98 -5.49
CA TYR A 17 11.62 -11.27 -6.15
C TYR A 17 11.86 -11.06 -7.67
N GLY A 18 13.12 -10.99 -8.09
CA GLY A 18 13.53 -10.81 -9.48
C GLY A 18 14.86 -10.04 -9.62
N ALA A 19 15.36 -9.84 -10.84
CA ALA A 19 16.46 -8.93 -11.07
C ALA A 19 15.94 -7.48 -10.99
N PRO A 20 16.55 -6.58 -10.19
CA PRO A 20 16.14 -5.16 -10.08
C PRO A 20 15.93 -4.44 -11.42
N MET A 21 16.74 -4.81 -12.43
CA MET A 21 16.60 -4.30 -13.79
C MET A 21 15.28 -4.73 -14.46
N ASP A 22 14.85 -5.99 -14.26
CA ASP A 22 13.63 -6.51 -14.88
C ASP A 22 12.39 -5.75 -14.38
N GLU A 23 12.37 -5.33 -13.11
CA GLU A 23 11.25 -4.55 -12.54
C GLU A 23 11.15 -3.16 -13.18
N LEU A 24 12.28 -2.46 -13.34
CA LEU A 24 12.32 -1.17 -14.04
C LEU A 24 11.82 -1.29 -15.48
N PHE A 25 12.40 -2.22 -16.24
CA PHE A 25 12.01 -2.46 -17.62
C PHE A 25 10.54 -2.91 -17.71
N THR A 26 10.03 -3.65 -16.74
CA THR A 26 8.62 -4.03 -16.67
C THR A 26 7.73 -2.80 -16.47
N ARG A 27 8.06 -1.91 -15.53
CA ARG A 27 7.31 -0.66 -15.31
C ARG A 27 7.30 0.22 -16.56
N TYR A 28 8.44 0.36 -17.22
CA TYR A 28 8.57 1.11 -18.46
C TYR A 28 7.82 0.46 -19.64
N MET A 29 7.83 -0.88 -19.74
CA MET A 29 7.06 -1.64 -20.71
C MET A 29 5.56 -1.31 -20.61
N TYR A 30 4.99 -1.27 -19.39
CA TYR A 30 3.56 -0.95 -19.22
C TYR A 30 3.21 0.46 -19.70
N TYR A 31 4.09 1.44 -19.47
CA TYR A 31 3.93 2.78 -20.02
C TYR A 31 3.95 2.76 -21.57
N LYS A 32 4.90 2.06 -22.20
CA LYS A 32 4.96 1.97 -23.67
C LYS A 32 3.77 1.22 -24.27
N ARG A 33 3.29 0.17 -23.61
CA ARG A 33 2.04 -0.51 -23.99
C ARG A 33 0.85 0.44 -23.95
N ALA A 34 0.76 1.27 -22.91
CA ALA A 34 -0.29 2.28 -22.82
C ALA A 34 -0.21 3.30 -23.96
N LYS A 35 1.01 3.77 -24.34
CA LYS A 35 1.22 4.62 -25.54
C LYS A 35 0.75 3.95 -26.83
N GLN A 36 0.92 2.64 -26.94
CA GLN A 36 0.45 1.83 -28.07
C GLN A 36 -1.05 1.50 -27.99
N LYS A 37 -1.78 2.03 -26.99
CA LYS A 37 -3.21 1.76 -26.73
C LYS A 37 -3.51 0.27 -26.49
N ILE A 38 -2.53 -0.49 -26.01
CA ILE A 38 -2.66 -1.91 -25.70
C ILE A 38 -3.20 -2.08 -24.27
N SER A 39 -4.48 -2.41 -24.15
CA SER A 39 -5.14 -2.68 -22.86
C SER A 39 -5.42 -4.17 -22.60
N ASN A 40 -5.02 -5.07 -23.51
CA ASN A 40 -5.21 -6.52 -23.34
C ASN A 40 -4.42 -7.02 -22.11
N THR A 41 -5.07 -7.86 -21.30
CA THR A 41 -4.51 -8.48 -20.09
C THR A 41 -3.49 -9.59 -20.36
N THR A 42 -3.40 -10.10 -21.59
CA THR A 42 -2.33 -11.00 -22.01
C THR A 42 -1.02 -10.22 -22.06
N VAL A 43 -0.06 -10.62 -21.22
CA VAL A 43 1.24 -9.96 -21.11
C VAL A 43 2.28 -10.84 -21.77
N GLU A 44 2.87 -10.35 -22.85
CA GLU A 44 4.03 -10.98 -23.44
C GLU A 44 5.25 -10.86 -22.51
N GLY A 45 6.17 -11.82 -22.62
CA GLY A 45 7.39 -11.80 -21.79
C GLY A 45 8.26 -10.57 -22.07
N LEU A 46 8.92 -10.05 -21.03
CA LEU A 46 9.70 -8.82 -21.08
C LEU A 46 10.69 -8.77 -22.26
N ARG A 47 11.49 -9.83 -22.42
CA ARG A 47 12.46 -9.93 -23.54
C ARG A 47 11.77 -9.86 -24.91
N LYS A 48 10.70 -10.63 -25.09
CA LYS A 48 9.91 -10.64 -26.34
C LYS A 48 9.33 -9.27 -26.68
N PHE A 49 8.93 -8.48 -25.67
CA PHE A 49 8.44 -7.12 -25.89
C PHE A 49 9.52 -6.21 -26.47
N TYR A 50 10.73 -6.24 -25.90
CA TYR A 50 11.85 -5.37 -26.31
C TYR A 50 12.58 -5.85 -27.56
N GLU A 51 12.52 -7.14 -27.90
CA GLU A 51 13.13 -7.73 -29.11
C GLU A 51 12.38 -7.40 -30.42
N LYS A 52 11.14 -6.88 -30.32
CA LYS A 52 10.30 -6.56 -31.48
C LYS A 52 10.98 -5.59 -32.44
N ASN A 53 10.70 -5.77 -33.74
CA ASN A 53 11.23 -4.95 -34.82
C ASN A 53 12.74 -4.77 -34.74
N ASN A 54 13.48 -5.84 -34.42
CA ASN A 54 14.93 -5.82 -34.28
C ASN A 54 15.41 -4.82 -33.21
N TYR A 55 14.80 -4.88 -32.03
CA TYR A 55 15.12 -4.05 -30.87
C TYR A 55 14.83 -2.55 -31.04
N GLU A 56 13.95 -2.15 -31.95
CA GLU A 56 13.63 -0.74 -32.24
C GLU A 56 13.34 0.09 -30.98
N LEU A 57 12.54 -0.44 -30.05
CA LEU A 57 12.21 0.25 -28.81
C LEU A 57 13.41 0.36 -27.85
N LEU A 58 14.25 -0.68 -27.78
CA LEU A 58 15.40 -0.70 -26.88
C LEU A 58 16.53 0.20 -27.41
N CYS A 59 16.68 0.26 -28.73
CA CYS A 59 17.69 1.04 -29.43
C CYS A 59 17.28 2.51 -29.68
N SER A 60 16.04 2.90 -29.36
CA SER A 60 15.62 4.30 -29.49
C SER A 60 16.38 5.19 -28.52
N GLU A 61 16.86 6.34 -28.97
CA GLU A 61 17.62 7.31 -28.14
C GLU A 61 16.85 7.73 -26.88
N ASP A 62 15.52 7.85 -26.98
CA ASP A 62 14.66 8.23 -25.85
C ASP A 62 14.58 7.17 -24.75
N THR A 63 14.76 5.89 -25.07
CA THR A 63 14.51 4.81 -24.11
C THR A 63 15.49 4.83 -22.95
N PHE A 64 16.76 5.12 -23.23
CA PHE A 64 17.75 5.19 -22.16
C PHE A 64 17.45 6.35 -21.21
N ASN A 65 17.17 7.54 -21.76
CA ASN A 65 16.81 8.72 -20.98
C ASN A 65 15.52 8.50 -20.16
N ASP A 66 14.50 7.88 -20.77
CA ASP A 66 13.26 7.54 -20.07
C ASP A 66 13.52 6.60 -18.89
N LEU A 67 14.37 5.59 -19.06
CA LEU A 67 14.74 4.66 -17.98
C LEU A 67 15.52 5.35 -16.87
N GLU A 68 16.42 6.30 -17.19
CA GLU A 68 17.11 7.11 -16.18
C GLU A 68 16.14 8.00 -15.40
N PHE A 69 15.20 8.67 -16.06
CA PHE A 69 14.18 9.48 -15.39
C PHE A 69 13.28 8.63 -14.50
N LEU A 70 12.93 7.43 -14.95
CA LEU A 70 12.15 6.49 -14.15
C LEU A 70 12.93 6.01 -12.92
N ALA A 71 14.23 5.76 -13.07
CA ALA A 71 15.12 5.38 -11.98
C ALA A 71 15.14 6.44 -10.89
N ASP A 72 15.43 7.68 -11.29
CA ASP A 72 15.54 8.83 -10.41
C ASP A 72 14.21 9.09 -9.68
N PHE A 73 13.09 9.01 -10.39
CA PHE A 73 11.77 9.13 -9.81
C PHE A 73 11.51 8.11 -8.69
N TRP A 74 11.79 6.83 -8.93
CA TRP A 74 11.61 5.79 -7.91
C TRP A 74 12.65 5.87 -6.79
N LEU A 75 13.87 6.34 -7.07
CA LEU A 75 14.90 6.58 -6.08
C LEU A 75 14.48 7.68 -5.10
N LYS A 76 13.96 8.79 -5.61
CA LYS A 76 13.42 9.90 -4.79
C LYS A 76 12.29 9.43 -3.88
N ILE A 77 11.40 8.55 -4.38
CA ILE A 77 10.36 7.94 -3.54
C ILE A 77 10.98 7.05 -2.46
N TYR A 78 11.94 6.20 -2.82
CA TYR A 78 12.58 5.27 -1.88
C TYR A 78 13.35 6.01 -0.76
N ARG A 79 14.06 7.09 -1.11
CA ARG A 79 14.82 7.95 -0.20
C ARG A 79 13.97 8.97 0.54
N GLN A 80 12.67 9.05 0.23
CA GLN A 80 11.76 10.05 0.81
C GLN A 80 12.25 11.48 0.61
N ASP A 81 12.68 11.77 -0.62
CA ASP A 81 13.25 13.06 -1.02
C ASP A 81 12.26 14.22 -0.76
N ASP A 82 12.80 15.36 -0.33
CA ASP A 82 12.04 16.58 0.01
C ASP A 82 11.30 17.18 -1.19
N CYS A 83 11.59 16.73 -2.43
CA CYS A 83 10.80 17.10 -3.60
C CYS A 83 9.33 16.63 -3.52
N PHE A 84 9.03 15.62 -2.68
CA PHE A 84 7.68 15.16 -2.44
C PHE A 84 7.14 15.69 -1.11
N SER A 85 5.89 16.15 -1.11
CA SER A 85 5.22 16.51 0.13
C SER A 85 5.06 15.27 1.03
N LYS A 86 5.08 15.49 2.36
CA LYS A 86 4.85 14.42 3.36
C LYS A 86 3.60 13.59 3.03
N ARG A 87 2.53 14.26 2.60
CA ARG A 87 1.26 13.62 2.22
C ARG A 87 1.40 12.68 1.03
N ILE A 88 2.18 13.05 0.01
CA ILE A 88 2.48 12.16 -1.13
C ILE A 88 3.27 10.94 -0.68
N LEU A 89 4.32 11.16 0.11
CA LEU A 89 5.17 10.07 0.61
C LEU A 89 4.38 9.08 1.49
N GLN A 90 3.48 9.57 2.34
CA GLN A 90 2.56 8.74 3.12
C GLN A 90 1.65 7.87 2.24
N LYS A 91 1.08 8.44 1.16
CA LYS A 91 0.24 7.68 0.23
C LYS A 91 1.04 6.63 -0.54
N LEU A 92 2.26 6.95 -0.96
CA LEU A 92 3.17 6.00 -1.59
C LEU A 92 3.59 4.88 -0.61
N PHE A 93 3.79 5.22 0.67
CA PHE A 93 4.01 4.23 1.72
C PHE A 93 2.81 3.29 1.89
N VAL A 94 1.58 3.81 1.88
CA VAL A 94 0.36 2.98 1.89
C VAL A 94 0.31 2.04 0.68
N LEU A 95 0.62 2.54 -0.52
CA LEU A 95 0.65 1.74 -1.75
C LEU A 95 1.74 0.67 -1.76
N LYS A 96 2.87 0.87 -1.06
CA LYS A 96 3.90 -0.17 -0.87
C LYS A 96 3.32 -1.45 -0.25
N TYR A 97 2.27 -1.33 0.57
CA TYR A 97 1.56 -2.47 1.16
C TYR A 97 0.36 -2.95 0.34
N SER A 98 0.18 -2.47 -0.89
CA SER A 98 -0.87 -2.92 -1.80
C SER A 98 -0.84 -4.44 -1.99
N PRO A 99 -1.99 -5.12 -2.19
CA PRO A 99 -2.05 -6.57 -2.40
C PRO A 99 -1.28 -7.07 -3.63
N ASN A 100 -0.97 -6.18 -4.57
CA ASN A 100 -0.14 -6.45 -5.75
C ASN A 100 0.62 -5.19 -6.19
N SER A 101 1.54 -5.35 -7.15
CA SER A 101 2.39 -4.28 -7.69
C SER A 101 1.77 -3.46 -8.82
N MET A 102 0.51 -3.69 -9.23
CA MET A 102 -0.06 -3.03 -10.42
C MET A 102 -0.16 -1.51 -10.28
N TRP A 103 -0.22 -1.00 -9.04
CA TRP A 103 -0.19 0.44 -8.76
C TRP A 103 1.09 1.11 -9.27
N THR A 104 2.22 0.39 -9.31
CA THR A 104 3.50 0.96 -9.78
C THR A 104 3.44 1.31 -11.26
N TYR A 105 2.66 0.56 -12.04
CA TYR A 105 2.43 0.82 -13.47
C TYR A 105 1.55 2.05 -13.67
N LEU A 106 0.52 2.23 -12.82
CA LEU A 106 -0.31 3.43 -12.80
C LEU A 106 0.52 4.67 -12.47
N VAL A 107 1.31 4.61 -11.39
CA VAL A 107 2.19 5.71 -10.97
C VAL A 107 3.27 6.00 -12.02
N THR A 108 3.90 4.99 -12.60
CA THR A 108 4.90 5.16 -13.68
C THR A 108 4.28 5.83 -14.91
N THR A 109 3.10 5.39 -15.33
CA THR A 109 2.41 5.95 -16.50
C THR A 109 1.97 7.38 -16.24
N TYR A 110 1.47 7.66 -15.03
CA TYR A 110 1.13 9.01 -14.61
C TYR A 110 2.36 9.92 -14.61
N PHE A 111 3.48 9.46 -14.05
CA PHE A 111 4.74 10.19 -14.03
C PHE A 111 5.17 10.61 -15.45
N PHE A 112 5.32 9.67 -16.38
CA PHE A 112 5.73 10.00 -17.74
C PHE A 112 4.74 10.89 -18.48
N LYS A 113 3.46 10.83 -18.13
CA LYS A 113 2.42 11.62 -18.78
C LYS A 113 2.40 13.06 -18.30
N TYR A 114 2.58 13.29 -17.00
CA TYR A 114 2.33 14.57 -16.35
C TYR A 114 3.59 15.25 -15.79
N LYS A 115 4.76 14.62 -15.87
CA LYS A 115 6.01 15.26 -15.43
C LYS A 115 6.30 16.53 -16.22
N ASN A 116 6.75 17.57 -15.53
CA ASN A 116 7.23 18.81 -16.14
C ASN A 116 8.64 18.63 -16.75
N LYS A 117 9.23 19.72 -17.23
CA LYS A 117 10.59 19.72 -17.80
C LYS A 117 11.69 19.36 -16.79
N ASN A 118 11.43 19.50 -15.50
CA ASN A 118 12.33 19.14 -14.39
C ASN A 118 12.07 17.73 -13.84
N ASN A 119 11.19 16.95 -14.49
CA ASN A 119 10.75 15.64 -14.03
C ASN A 119 9.97 15.66 -12.70
N GLU A 120 9.22 16.73 -12.43
CA GLU A 120 8.37 16.87 -11.24
C GLU A 120 6.89 16.77 -11.60
N LEU A 121 6.07 16.34 -10.65
CA LEU A 121 4.62 16.25 -10.78
C LEU A 121 3.94 17.37 -10.00
N ASP A 122 2.77 17.82 -10.48
CA ASP A 122 1.93 18.71 -9.68
C ASP A 122 1.50 18.02 -8.38
N GLU A 123 1.72 18.70 -7.24
CA GLU A 123 1.51 18.13 -5.92
C GLU A 123 0.05 17.78 -5.65
N LYS A 124 -0.89 18.64 -6.08
CA LYS A 124 -2.33 18.46 -5.81
C LYS A 124 -2.89 17.36 -6.71
N ASP A 125 -2.58 17.41 -8.00
CA ASP A 125 -3.08 16.44 -8.97
C ASP A 125 -2.53 15.05 -8.68
N PHE A 126 -1.23 14.95 -8.34
CA PHE A 126 -0.63 13.68 -7.99
C PHE A 126 -1.18 13.14 -6.68
N CYS A 127 -1.37 13.98 -5.66
CA CYS A 127 -2.01 13.58 -4.41
C CYS A 127 -3.42 13.02 -4.64
N PHE A 128 -4.26 13.71 -5.42
CA PHE A 128 -5.61 13.25 -5.75
C PHE A 128 -5.59 11.94 -6.53
N PHE A 129 -4.67 11.80 -7.49
CA PHE A 129 -4.46 10.55 -8.22
C PHE A 129 -4.10 9.39 -7.29
N LEU A 130 -3.16 9.60 -6.36
CA LEU A 130 -2.78 8.58 -5.38
C LEU A 130 -3.96 8.17 -4.50
N ASP A 131 -4.77 9.13 -4.05
CA ASP A 131 -5.98 8.83 -3.28
C ASP A 131 -6.94 7.93 -4.07
N LYS A 132 -7.19 8.31 -5.33
CA LYS A 132 -8.06 7.59 -6.24
C LYS A 132 -7.61 6.13 -6.45
N ILE A 133 -6.32 5.89 -6.69
CA ILE A 133 -5.82 4.53 -6.92
C ILE A 133 -5.75 3.71 -5.64
N ILE A 134 -5.44 4.31 -4.48
CA ILE A 134 -5.49 3.61 -3.17
C ILE A 134 -6.92 3.12 -2.91
N ALA A 135 -7.89 4.03 -3.02
CA ALA A 135 -9.30 3.75 -2.78
C ALA A 135 -9.79 2.61 -3.69
N PHE A 136 -9.53 2.74 -5.00
CA PHE A 136 -9.96 1.74 -5.96
C PHE A 136 -9.28 0.39 -5.77
N ILE A 137 -7.95 0.34 -5.69
CA ILE A 137 -7.20 -0.92 -5.62
C ILE A 137 -7.59 -1.69 -4.35
N PHE A 138 -7.73 -0.99 -3.21
CA PHE A 138 -8.03 -1.65 -1.94
C PHE A 138 -9.49 -2.12 -1.91
N GLY A 139 -10.43 -1.27 -2.33
CA GLY A 139 -11.85 -1.63 -2.39
C GLY A 139 -12.11 -2.77 -3.37
N TYR A 140 -11.52 -2.71 -4.56
CA TYR A 140 -11.68 -3.75 -5.58
C TYR A 140 -11.03 -5.07 -5.15
N SER A 141 -9.89 -5.04 -4.45
CA SER A 141 -9.22 -6.24 -3.93
C SER A 141 -9.98 -6.90 -2.77
N LEU A 142 -10.77 -6.14 -2.01
CA LEU A 142 -11.66 -6.70 -0.98
C LEU A 142 -12.75 -7.57 -1.62
N ILE A 143 -13.45 -7.04 -2.61
CA ILE A 143 -14.59 -7.73 -3.24
C ILE A 143 -14.18 -8.74 -4.31
N LYS A 144 -12.96 -8.62 -4.87
CA LYS A 144 -12.41 -9.53 -5.89
C LYS A 144 -10.96 -9.92 -5.55
N PRO A 145 -10.75 -10.87 -4.62
CA PRO A 145 -9.43 -11.19 -4.06
C PRO A 145 -8.47 -11.96 -5.00
N GLY A 146 -8.72 -11.98 -6.31
CA GLY A 146 -7.87 -12.67 -7.28
C GLY A 146 -6.65 -11.84 -7.69
N ILE A 147 -5.48 -12.48 -7.76
CA ILE A 147 -4.20 -11.82 -8.16
C ILE A 147 -4.31 -11.11 -9.51
N SER A 148 -5.13 -11.63 -10.43
CA SER A 148 -5.34 -11.04 -11.76
C SER A 148 -6.57 -10.13 -11.87
N ALA A 149 -7.38 -9.96 -10.81
CA ALA A 149 -8.64 -9.23 -10.87
C ALA A 149 -8.42 -7.75 -11.24
N LEU A 150 -7.31 -7.16 -10.79
CA LEU A 150 -6.96 -5.77 -11.07
C LEU A 150 -6.41 -5.53 -12.48
N LYS A 151 -6.05 -6.57 -13.25
CA LYS A 151 -5.46 -6.39 -14.58
C LYS A 151 -6.38 -5.65 -15.54
N ILE A 152 -7.64 -6.06 -15.61
CA ILE A 152 -8.63 -5.44 -16.51
C ILE A 152 -8.82 -3.95 -16.19
N PRO A 153 -9.21 -3.55 -14.96
CA PRO A 153 -9.41 -2.13 -14.65
C PRO A 153 -8.12 -1.32 -14.80
N VAL A 154 -6.98 -1.84 -14.31
CA VAL A 154 -5.72 -1.10 -14.35
C VAL A 154 -5.27 -0.88 -15.80
N PHE A 155 -5.29 -1.90 -16.66
CA PHE A 155 -4.80 -1.75 -18.04
C PHE A 155 -5.66 -0.80 -18.87
N ALA A 156 -6.97 -0.74 -18.61
CA ALA A 156 -7.84 0.27 -19.19
C ALA A 156 -7.42 1.68 -18.73
N GLU A 157 -7.16 1.86 -17.43
CA GLU A 157 -6.76 3.17 -16.90
C GLU A 157 -5.37 3.61 -17.34
N LEU A 158 -4.42 2.70 -17.57
CA LEU A 158 -3.12 3.05 -18.17
C LEU A 158 -3.31 3.77 -19.52
N VAL A 159 -4.20 3.25 -20.36
CA VAL A 159 -4.52 3.87 -21.66
C VAL A 159 -5.28 5.19 -21.48
N ASN A 160 -6.19 5.27 -20.50
CA ASN A 160 -6.91 6.51 -20.18
C ASN A 160 -5.96 7.64 -19.75
N ILE A 161 -4.96 7.34 -18.90
CA ILE A 161 -3.91 8.30 -18.50
C ILE A 161 -3.24 8.90 -19.73
N ILE A 162 -2.81 8.07 -20.68
CA ILE A 162 -2.14 8.54 -21.90
C ILE A 162 -3.05 9.46 -22.73
N ASN A 163 -4.35 9.13 -22.80
CA ASN A 163 -5.33 9.86 -23.58
C ASN A 163 -5.85 11.16 -22.93
N ASN A 164 -5.30 11.60 -21.79
CA ASN A 164 -5.84 12.72 -20.99
C ASN A 164 -7.29 12.51 -20.52
N SER A 165 -7.72 11.25 -20.39
CA SER A 165 -9.04 10.93 -19.86
C SER A 165 -9.01 11.01 -18.33
N GLN A 166 -10.13 11.41 -17.73
CA GLN A 166 -10.31 11.34 -16.29
C GLN A 166 -10.22 9.89 -15.81
N ILE A 167 -9.38 9.64 -14.81
CA ILE A 167 -9.24 8.33 -14.18
C ILE A 167 -10.40 8.16 -13.20
N ASP A 168 -11.39 7.39 -13.61
CA ASP A 168 -12.62 7.27 -12.84
C ASP A 168 -13.02 5.83 -12.53
N PHE A 169 -12.45 4.83 -13.21
CA PHE A 169 -12.84 3.43 -13.08
C PHE A 169 -14.35 3.23 -13.32
N LYS A 170 -14.97 4.01 -14.22
CA LYS A 170 -16.43 4.01 -14.49
C LYS A 170 -17.05 2.62 -14.68
N ARG A 171 -16.32 1.69 -15.33
CA ARG A 171 -16.81 0.32 -15.62
C ARG A 171 -16.65 -0.66 -14.45
N HIS A 172 -16.06 -0.19 -13.35
CA HIS A 172 -15.65 -1.02 -12.21
C HIS A 172 -16.05 -0.37 -10.88
N ARG A 173 -17.22 0.28 -10.84
CA ARG A 173 -17.79 0.80 -9.59
C ARG A 173 -17.89 -0.31 -8.54
N ILE A 174 -17.77 0.11 -7.28
CA ILE A 174 -17.70 -0.78 -6.12
C ILE A 174 -19.04 -0.73 -5.41
N ASN A 175 -19.64 -1.90 -5.20
CA ASN A 175 -20.86 -2.01 -4.41
C ASN A 175 -20.57 -1.76 -2.92
N LYS A 176 -21.31 -0.82 -2.31
CA LYS A 176 -21.11 -0.42 -0.91
C LYS A 176 -21.47 -1.52 0.08
N GLU A 177 -22.57 -2.23 -0.18
CA GLU A 177 -23.05 -3.31 0.67
C GLU A 177 -22.05 -4.46 0.70
N LEU A 178 -21.43 -4.80 -0.44
CA LEU A 178 -20.36 -5.80 -0.49
C LEU A 178 -19.16 -5.39 0.35
N ILE A 179 -18.74 -4.12 0.32
CA ILE A 179 -17.67 -3.64 1.20
C ILE A 179 -18.07 -3.83 2.67
N ALA A 180 -19.27 -3.41 3.06
CA ALA A 180 -19.74 -3.59 4.44
C ALA A 180 -19.76 -5.06 4.87
N GLN A 181 -20.20 -5.96 3.99
CA GLN A 181 -20.18 -7.41 4.23
C GLN A 181 -18.74 -7.95 4.38
N MET A 182 -17.80 -7.49 3.55
CA MET A 182 -16.40 -7.90 3.66
C MET A 182 -15.80 -7.49 5.01
N PHE A 183 -16.16 -6.34 5.56
CA PHE A 183 -15.70 -5.92 6.90
C PHE A 183 -16.32 -6.73 8.04
N ALA A 184 -17.54 -7.23 7.87
CA ALA A 184 -18.19 -8.10 8.84
C ALA A 184 -17.71 -9.56 8.78
N ASP A 185 -17.16 -10.01 7.65
CA ASP A 185 -16.62 -11.37 7.49
C ASP A 185 -15.25 -11.54 8.15
N TYR A 186 -15.19 -12.42 9.16
CA TYR A 186 -14.00 -12.79 9.92
C TYR A 186 -12.90 -13.45 9.06
N ASN A 187 -13.20 -13.93 7.85
CA ASN A 187 -12.22 -14.49 6.92
C ASN A 187 -11.59 -13.44 5.97
N THR A 188 -12.09 -12.20 5.97
CA THR A 188 -11.61 -11.15 5.07
C THR A 188 -10.20 -10.70 5.43
N PHE A 189 -9.97 -10.46 6.73
CA PHE A 189 -8.79 -9.78 7.22
C PHE A 189 -7.83 -10.71 7.96
N THR A 190 -7.66 -11.95 7.50
CA THR A 190 -6.69 -12.88 8.09
C THR A 190 -5.26 -12.43 7.79
N ASN A 191 -4.30 -12.84 8.63
CA ASN A 191 -2.89 -12.41 8.50
C ASN A 191 -2.24 -12.84 7.17
N ASN A 192 -2.75 -13.90 6.54
CA ASN A 192 -2.23 -14.43 5.28
C ASN A 192 -2.75 -13.68 4.05
N ARG A 193 -3.81 -12.87 4.20
CA ARG A 193 -4.38 -12.11 3.09
C ARG A 193 -3.66 -10.76 2.98
N PRO A 194 -3.05 -10.45 1.82
CA PRO A 194 -2.31 -9.19 1.65
C PRO A 194 -3.14 -7.94 1.94
N ILE A 195 -4.45 -7.97 1.63
CA ILE A 195 -5.38 -6.85 1.86
C ILE A 195 -5.46 -6.42 3.33
N THR A 196 -5.22 -7.33 4.28
CA THR A 196 -5.20 -7.01 5.71
C THR A 196 -4.13 -5.97 6.01
N LYS A 197 -2.90 -6.19 5.53
CA LYS A 197 -1.80 -5.26 5.75
C LYS A 197 -2.02 -3.96 4.98
N SER A 198 -2.58 -4.02 3.77
CA SER A 198 -2.94 -2.83 2.99
C SER A 198 -3.93 -1.94 3.74
N MET A 199 -4.99 -2.54 4.29
CA MET A 199 -6.03 -1.78 4.99
C MET A 199 -5.53 -1.19 6.30
N LEU A 200 -4.70 -1.92 7.05
CA LEU A 200 -4.06 -1.39 8.27
C LEU A 200 -3.06 -0.27 7.96
N ALA A 201 -2.33 -0.37 6.84
CA ALA A 201 -1.48 0.73 6.37
C ALA A 201 -2.33 1.96 6.02
N TRP A 202 -3.40 1.81 5.24
CA TRP A 202 -4.31 2.92 4.96
C TRP A 202 -4.87 3.54 6.25
N TRP A 203 -5.34 2.72 7.19
CA TRP A 203 -5.89 3.19 8.46
C TRP A 203 -4.87 3.93 9.35
N ALA A 204 -3.59 3.57 9.27
CA ALA A 204 -2.54 4.27 9.98
C ALA A 204 -2.33 5.71 9.47
N PHE A 205 -2.62 6.00 8.19
CA PHE A 205 -2.35 7.29 7.56
C PHE A 205 -3.60 8.10 7.16
N TYR A 206 -4.82 7.54 7.24
CA TYR A 206 -6.02 8.18 6.69
C TYR A 206 -6.44 9.48 7.40
N GLN A 207 -6.42 9.51 8.73
CA GLN A 207 -6.86 10.66 9.55
C GLN A 207 -5.92 10.94 10.73
N LYS A 208 -4.70 10.43 10.69
CA LYS A 208 -3.73 10.55 11.77
C LYS A 208 -2.60 11.45 11.30
N GLU A 209 -2.06 12.24 12.22
CA GLU A 209 -0.78 12.96 12.07
C GLU A 209 0.40 11.96 12.13
N GLN A 210 0.29 10.86 11.39
CA GLN A 210 1.22 9.74 11.37
C GLN A 210 2.50 10.16 10.67
N LYS A 211 3.60 10.18 11.41
CA LYS A 211 4.93 10.37 10.81
C LYS A 211 5.21 9.23 9.84
N ILE A 212 5.82 9.56 8.70
CA ILE A 212 6.29 8.55 7.76
C ILE A 212 7.40 7.72 8.41
N PHE A 213 7.40 6.42 8.13
CA PHE A 213 8.44 5.52 8.59
C PHE A 213 9.55 5.42 7.56
N ASP A 214 10.77 5.17 8.03
CA ASP A 214 11.91 4.86 7.16
C ASP A 214 11.60 3.68 6.24
N SER A 215 12.13 3.71 5.02
CA SER A 215 11.78 2.77 3.96
C SER A 215 12.25 1.33 4.24
N ASP A 216 13.21 1.15 5.15
CA ASP A 216 13.77 -0.13 5.60
C ASP A 216 13.00 -0.76 6.78
N LYS A 217 12.11 0.00 7.45
CA LYS A 217 11.31 -0.51 8.56
C LYS A 217 10.32 -1.58 8.08
N SER A 218 10.31 -2.69 8.82
CA SER A 218 9.41 -3.82 8.61
C SER A 218 8.31 -3.86 9.67
N PHE A 219 7.11 -4.24 9.21
CA PHE A 219 5.90 -4.25 10.03
C PHE A 219 5.25 -5.62 10.02
N HIS A 220 4.66 -6.02 11.14
CA HIS A 220 3.77 -7.16 11.30
C HIS A 220 2.33 -6.70 11.56
N ILE A 221 1.41 -7.66 11.43
CA ILE A 221 0.02 -7.50 11.88
C ILE A 221 -0.02 -7.97 13.33
N GLU A 222 -0.19 -7.02 14.24
CA GLU A 222 -0.36 -7.28 15.66
C GLU A 222 -1.84 -7.48 16.00
N HIS A 223 -2.12 -8.42 16.92
CA HIS A 223 -3.43 -8.53 17.55
C HIS A 223 -3.43 -7.76 18.86
N ILE A 224 -4.24 -6.70 18.95
CA ILE A 224 -4.32 -5.83 20.13
C ILE A 224 -4.78 -6.66 21.34
N TYR A 225 -5.91 -7.37 21.19
CA TYR A 225 -6.30 -8.49 22.03
C TYR A 225 -5.62 -9.76 21.52
N ALA A 226 -4.66 -10.29 22.27
CA ALA A 226 -3.85 -11.42 21.83
C ALA A 226 -4.68 -12.71 21.74
N LYS A 227 -4.43 -13.51 20.69
CA LYS A 227 -5.17 -14.76 20.43
C LYS A 227 -5.16 -15.74 21.60
N LYS A 228 -3.97 -15.95 22.18
CA LYS A 228 -3.81 -16.87 23.31
C LYS A 228 -4.57 -16.41 24.57
N ARG A 229 -4.90 -15.12 24.71
CA ARG A 229 -5.70 -14.65 25.85
C ARG A 229 -7.12 -15.17 25.76
N TYR A 230 -7.71 -15.26 24.57
CA TYR A 230 -9.03 -15.88 24.43
C TYR A 230 -9.00 -17.34 24.90
N ASP A 231 -7.99 -18.11 24.50
CA ASP A 231 -7.90 -19.53 24.87
C ASP A 231 -7.69 -19.74 26.40
N ILE A 232 -7.21 -18.73 27.11
CA ILE A 232 -7.00 -18.74 28.57
C ILE A 232 -8.21 -18.18 29.32
N ASP A 233 -8.69 -17.01 28.93
CA ASP A 233 -9.67 -16.23 29.68
C ASP A 233 -11.12 -16.54 29.23
N GLY A 234 -11.34 -16.82 27.94
CA GLY A 234 -12.67 -17.11 27.40
C GLY A 234 -13.62 -15.91 27.34
N ASP A 235 -13.10 -14.69 27.47
CA ASP A 235 -13.88 -13.47 27.74
C ASP A 235 -14.59 -12.85 26.52
N LEU A 236 -14.48 -13.43 25.32
CA LEU A 236 -15.21 -12.94 24.14
C LEU A 236 -16.54 -13.69 23.97
N GLN A 237 -17.64 -12.95 23.77
CA GLN A 237 -18.95 -13.52 23.46
C GLN A 237 -18.92 -14.27 22.12
N ASN A 238 -18.18 -13.74 21.13
CA ASN A 238 -17.95 -14.41 19.86
C ASN A 238 -16.46 -14.54 19.54
N LYS A 239 -15.93 -15.77 19.64
CA LYS A 239 -14.55 -16.10 19.30
C LYS A 239 -14.08 -15.55 17.95
N LYS A 240 -14.98 -15.49 16.96
CA LYS A 240 -14.64 -15.06 15.60
C LYS A 240 -14.26 -13.57 15.53
N ASN A 241 -14.71 -12.76 16.50
CA ASN A 241 -14.39 -11.34 16.56
C ASN A 241 -12.89 -11.08 16.71
N ILE A 242 -12.13 -12.06 17.22
CA ILE A 242 -10.67 -11.98 17.33
C ILE A 242 -9.98 -11.76 15.98
N GLU A 243 -10.61 -12.19 14.88
CA GLU A 243 -10.10 -12.05 13.51
C GLU A 243 -10.62 -10.80 12.80
N LEU A 244 -11.49 -9.99 13.42
CA LEU A 244 -11.91 -8.74 12.82
C LEU A 244 -10.74 -7.76 12.71
N ILE A 245 -10.78 -6.89 11.71
CA ILE A 245 -9.73 -5.88 11.49
C ILE A 245 -9.62 -4.91 12.67
N GLY A 246 -10.71 -4.67 13.40
CA GLY A 246 -10.69 -3.86 14.62
C GLY A 246 -9.74 -4.41 15.69
N ASN A 247 -9.47 -5.72 15.72
CA ASN A 247 -8.47 -6.31 16.62
C ASN A 247 -7.03 -6.24 16.07
N LYS A 248 -6.84 -5.72 14.87
CA LYS A 248 -5.54 -5.76 14.16
C LYS A 248 -4.95 -4.38 13.98
N ILE A 249 -3.63 -4.29 14.08
CA ILE A 249 -2.90 -3.03 13.90
C ILE A 249 -1.52 -3.30 13.28
N LEU A 250 -0.99 -2.33 12.53
CA LEU A 250 0.41 -2.38 12.13
C LEU A 250 1.30 -2.16 13.35
N LEU A 251 2.36 -2.95 13.45
CA LEU A 251 3.36 -2.79 14.49
C LEU A 251 4.74 -3.11 13.94
N GLU A 252 5.74 -2.32 14.30
CA GLU A 252 7.12 -2.57 13.91
C GLU A 252 7.62 -3.89 14.49
N ASN A 253 8.39 -4.63 13.69
CA ASN A 253 8.84 -5.99 14.06
C ASN A 253 9.56 -6.02 15.41
N TYR A 254 10.42 -5.03 15.68
CA TYR A 254 11.18 -4.94 16.93
C TYR A 254 10.30 -4.65 18.16
N VAL A 255 9.12 -4.05 18.00
CA VAL A 255 8.15 -3.87 19.08
C VAL A 255 7.31 -5.14 19.24
N ASN A 256 6.84 -5.71 18.13
CA ASN A 256 6.00 -6.91 18.12
C ASN A 256 6.63 -8.09 18.86
N ILE A 257 7.93 -8.35 18.64
CA ILE A 257 8.68 -9.43 19.30
C ILE A 257 8.64 -9.31 20.84
N ARG A 258 8.60 -8.08 21.37
CA ARG A 258 8.59 -7.81 22.82
C ARG A 258 7.19 -7.87 23.42
N ALA A 259 6.18 -7.39 22.70
CA ALA A 259 4.79 -7.36 23.17
C ALA A 259 4.18 -8.76 23.32
N ALA A 260 4.60 -9.73 22.50
CA ALA A 260 4.24 -11.14 22.62
C ALA A 260 2.72 -11.38 22.82
N ASP A 261 2.34 -12.34 23.67
CA ASP A 261 0.95 -12.73 23.94
C ASP A 261 0.41 -12.18 25.29
N TYR A 262 1.01 -11.10 25.80
CA TYR A 262 0.60 -10.46 27.06
C TYR A 262 -0.80 -9.82 26.96
N ARG A 263 -1.42 -9.51 28.10
CA ARG A 263 -2.67 -8.71 28.11
C ARG A 263 -2.39 -7.30 27.60
N PHE A 264 -3.40 -6.62 27.06
CA PHE A 264 -3.21 -5.28 26.49
C PHE A 264 -2.58 -4.30 27.50
N LYS A 265 -3.05 -4.31 28.75
CA LYS A 265 -2.47 -3.52 29.86
C LYS A 265 -0.97 -3.73 30.04
N GLU A 266 -0.50 -4.96 29.92
CA GLU A 266 0.92 -5.34 30.04
C GLU A 266 1.69 -4.97 28.76
N LYS A 267 1.03 -5.04 27.59
CA LYS A 267 1.65 -4.68 26.31
C LYS A 267 2.01 -3.20 26.18
N LYS A 268 1.30 -2.32 26.89
CA LYS A 268 1.48 -0.85 26.82
C LYS A 268 2.92 -0.40 27.03
N ILE A 269 3.66 -1.02 27.96
CA ILE A 269 5.05 -0.66 28.23
C ILE A 269 5.94 -0.87 27.00
N TYR A 270 5.67 -1.90 26.20
CA TYR A 270 6.41 -2.19 24.99
C TYR A 270 6.03 -1.23 23.86
N TYR A 271 4.77 -0.82 23.78
CA TYR A 271 4.30 0.17 22.81
C TYR A 271 4.85 1.56 23.10
N GLN A 272 4.95 1.97 24.36
CA GLN A 272 5.54 3.26 24.76
C GLN A 272 7.07 3.27 24.63
N GLY A 273 7.70 2.10 24.77
CA GLY A 273 9.14 2.00 24.96
C GLY A 273 9.50 2.08 26.44
N TYR A 274 10.68 1.57 26.77
CA TYR A 274 11.15 1.47 28.15
C TYR A 274 12.68 1.43 28.23
N THR A 275 13.22 1.73 29.40
CA THR A 275 14.65 1.57 29.70
C THR A 275 14.86 0.26 30.44
N THR A 276 15.84 -0.55 30.02
CA THR A 276 16.22 -1.75 30.77
C THR A 276 16.98 -1.39 32.04
N ASN A 277 17.11 -2.36 32.95
CA ASN A 277 17.91 -2.18 34.17
C ASN A 277 19.38 -1.81 33.88
N ASP A 278 19.91 -2.24 32.72
CA ASP A 278 21.26 -1.93 32.25
C ASP A 278 21.36 -0.56 31.55
N GLY A 279 20.31 0.27 31.61
CA GLY A 279 20.29 1.61 31.01
C GLY A 279 20.06 1.65 29.50
N VAL A 280 19.78 0.51 28.85
CA VAL A 280 19.55 0.46 27.40
C VAL A 280 18.13 0.93 27.09
N GLN A 281 18.01 1.97 26.26
CA GLN A 281 16.73 2.46 25.78
C GLN A 281 16.15 1.54 24.71
N LYS A 282 14.89 1.17 24.88
CA LYS A 282 14.13 0.38 23.91
C LYS A 282 12.99 1.25 23.37
N GLU A 283 13.09 1.61 22.10
CA GLU A 283 12.10 2.45 21.43
C GLU A 283 10.71 1.80 21.43
N GLY A 284 9.68 2.64 21.55
CA GLY A 284 8.28 2.27 21.37
C GLY A 284 7.87 2.24 19.90
N THR A 285 6.58 2.08 19.65
CA THR A 285 6.01 2.19 18.29
C THR A 285 5.87 3.64 17.87
N GLY A 286 6.12 3.91 16.58
CA GLY A 286 5.81 5.19 15.95
C GLY A 286 4.38 5.25 15.39
N ILE A 287 3.57 4.21 15.54
CA ILE A 287 2.17 4.19 15.07
C ILE A 287 1.30 5.03 16.01
N GLU A 288 0.81 6.16 15.52
CA GLU A 288 0.16 7.18 16.36
C GLU A 288 -1.18 6.74 16.95
N GLU A 289 -1.84 5.76 16.34
CA GLU A 289 -3.05 5.20 16.89
C GLU A 289 -2.86 4.63 18.30
N PHE A 290 -1.66 4.11 18.62
CA PHE A 290 -1.40 3.60 19.96
C PHE A 290 -1.51 4.68 21.03
N GLN A 291 -1.27 5.96 20.72
CA GLN A 291 -1.45 7.05 21.70
C GLN A 291 -2.89 7.10 22.21
N ILE A 292 -3.85 6.85 21.34
CA ILE A 292 -5.28 6.81 21.69
C ILE A 292 -5.62 5.47 22.34
N LEU A 293 -5.17 4.34 21.79
CA LEU A 293 -5.48 3.01 22.33
C LEU A 293 -4.96 2.84 23.77
N MET A 294 -3.78 3.37 24.07
CA MET A 294 -3.14 3.22 25.38
C MET A 294 -3.84 4.00 26.50
N THR A 295 -4.76 4.92 26.20
CA THR A 295 -5.57 5.60 27.23
C THR A 295 -6.62 4.68 27.85
N LYS A 296 -7.07 3.65 27.13
CA LYS A 296 -8.02 2.64 27.62
C LYS A 296 -7.37 1.76 28.66
N GLU A 297 -8.02 1.43 29.77
CA GLU A 297 -7.43 0.53 30.79
C GLU A 297 -7.10 -0.85 30.19
N ASP A 298 -8.05 -1.42 29.45
CA ASP A 298 -7.93 -2.68 28.73
C ASP A 298 -8.59 -2.57 27.34
N PHE A 299 -8.47 -3.61 26.51
CA PHE A 299 -9.05 -3.68 25.17
C PHE A 299 -9.94 -4.91 25.04
N ASN A 300 -11.25 -4.73 24.88
CA ASN A 300 -12.25 -5.79 24.94
C ASN A 300 -13.02 -5.99 23.62
N GLU A 301 -13.98 -6.91 23.60
CA GLU A 301 -14.77 -7.23 22.41
C GLU A 301 -15.53 -6.02 21.82
N LYS A 302 -16.07 -5.15 22.67
CA LYS A 302 -16.76 -3.95 22.22
C LYS A 302 -15.79 -3.02 21.49
N ASP A 303 -14.56 -2.88 21.99
CA ASP A 303 -13.53 -2.08 21.31
C ASP A 303 -13.16 -2.65 19.93
N ILE A 304 -13.13 -3.98 19.79
CA ILE A 304 -12.90 -4.65 18.51
C ILE A 304 -14.02 -4.33 17.51
N ILE A 305 -15.27 -4.43 17.93
CA ILE A 305 -16.44 -4.19 17.08
C ILE A 305 -16.50 -2.71 16.69
N ASP A 306 -16.45 -1.81 17.68
CA ASP A 306 -16.54 -0.36 17.46
C ASP A 306 -15.42 0.12 16.51
N ARG A 307 -14.19 -0.37 16.68
CA ARG A 307 -13.07 -0.04 15.78
C ARG A 307 -13.24 -0.66 14.39
N THR A 308 -13.82 -1.84 14.28
CA THR A 308 -14.12 -2.46 12.96
C THR A 308 -15.10 -1.60 12.18
N ASP A 309 -16.16 -1.14 12.84
CA ASP A 309 -17.17 -0.26 12.25
C ASP A 309 -16.57 1.09 11.85
N GLU A 310 -15.72 1.69 12.70
CA GLU A 310 -15.03 2.95 12.41
C GLU A 310 -14.15 2.86 11.15
N ILE A 311 -13.34 1.80 11.02
CA ILE A 311 -12.49 1.57 9.85
C ILE A 311 -13.35 1.36 8.60
N ARG A 312 -14.41 0.54 8.70
CA ARG A 312 -15.34 0.27 7.60
C ARG A 312 -15.98 1.57 7.09
N ASP A 313 -16.58 2.35 7.98
CA ASP A 313 -17.35 3.54 7.61
C ASP A 313 -16.42 4.62 7.08
N SER A 314 -15.23 4.75 7.67
CA SER A 314 -14.17 5.61 7.14
C SER A 314 -13.74 5.23 5.72
N PHE A 315 -13.63 3.94 5.42
CA PHE A 315 -13.22 3.45 4.11
C PHE A 315 -14.32 3.60 3.07
N ILE A 316 -15.58 3.35 3.45
CA ILE A 316 -16.75 3.63 2.60
C ILE A 316 -16.80 5.12 2.26
N ASN A 317 -16.69 6.01 3.24
CA ASN A 317 -16.66 7.46 3.02
C ASN A 317 -15.49 7.88 2.11
N TYR A 318 -14.34 7.20 2.22
CA TYR A 318 -13.20 7.42 1.35
C TYR A 318 -13.48 7.02 -0.10
N LEU A 319 -14.14 5.88 -0.34
CA LEU A 319 -14.61 5.46 -1.67
C LEU A 319 -15.64 6.44 -2.26
N GLU A 320 -16.57 6.95 -1.43
CA GLU A 320 -17.59 7.93 -1.84
C GLU A 320 -16.96 9.26 -2.26
N LYS A 321 -16.03 9.81 -1.44
CA LYS A 321 -15.28 11.02 -1.78
C LYS A 321 -14.52 10.89 -3.09
N MET A 322 -14.02 9.68 -3.36
CA MET A 322 -13.32 9.37 -4.61
C MET A 322 -14.27 9.05 -5.76
N ASN A 323 -15.59 9.15 -5.59
CA ASN A 323 -16.61 8.80 -6.59
C ASN A 323 -16.34 7.41 -7.17
N LEU A 324 -16.26 6.37 -6.33
CA LEU A 324 -15.98 4.99 -6.73
C LEU A 324 -17.12 4.01 -6.44
N ILE A 325 -18.14 4.43 -5.69
CA ILE A 325 -19.28 3.58 -5.34
C ILE A 325 -20.33 3.59 -6.47
N GLU A 326 -21.06 2.48 -6.61
CA GLU A 326 -22.26 2.39 -7.44
C GLU A 326 -23.33 3.39 -6.97
N SER A 327 -23.99 4.07 -7.92
CA SER A 327 -25.07 5.02 -7.63
C SER A 327 -26.33 4.35 -7.09
#